data_AF-A0A7S1US55-F1
#
_entry.id   AF-A0A7S1US55-F1
#
_cell.length_a   1.000
_cell.length_b   1.000
_cell.length_c   1.000
_cell.angle_alpha   90.00
_cell.angle_beta   90.00
_cell.angle_gamma   90.00
#
_symmetry.space_group_name_H-M   'P 1'
#
loop_
_entity.id
_entity.type
_entity.pdbx_description
1 polymer ?
#
loop_
_entity_poly.entity_id
_entity_poly.type
_entity_poly.pdbx_seq_one_letter_code
_entity_poly.pdbx_strand_id
1 'polypeptide(L)'
;DDCRKLLHLMGVPVLTAPCEAEAQASHLAKLGKVYATATEDMDALTFRTPVLVRKMTFANSGSKSIIQSMNYAKAVEGLGVTDDQFVDLCILLGCDYCDSIRGVGPKTALKLIKEHKTIERILEVLDRKKYGVPDSWVPQEARKRRKLEKEAEEAEQSDKEDEEGAQKSDADDEEEEEVEPIYIQARRLFKNHEVVDDVDIKWTACQPEALTKFLVDDMGFSAERVKTNIEKLQKAFKATAKPQSRMDSFFKVKPNPNSKKIAEKKKLAAQKAKKEAAAAKKKNGFFGKRKR
;
A
#
# COMPACT_ATOMS: atom_id res chain seq x y z
N ASP A 1 -22.16 0.14 2.98
CA ASP A 1 -22.69 1.50 2.74
C ASP A 1 -22.50 2.48 3.89
N ASP A 2 -22.57 2.04 5.15
CA ASP A 2 -22.42 2.94 6.32
C ASP A 2 -21.12 3.73 6.33
N CYS A 3 -19.98 3.12 5.94
CA CYS A 3 -18.71 3.84 5.83
C CYS A 3 -18.76 4.95 4.78
N ARG A 4 -19.41 4.72 3.63
CA ARG A 4 -19.56 5.73 2.58
C ARG A 4 -20.41 6.89 3.09
N LYS A 5 -21.55 6.58 3.72
CA LYS A 5 -22.43 7.57 4.35
C LYS A 5 -21.68 8.40 5.40
N LEU A 6 -20.91 7.75 6.26
CA LEU A 6 -20.07 8.41 7.26
C LEU A 6 -19.08 9.40 6.62
N LEU A 7 -18.32 8.95 5.62
CA LEU A 7 -17.32 9.78 4.95
C LEU A 7 -17.95 10.98 4.23
N HIS A 8 -19.11 10.79 3.59
CA HIS A 8 -19.86 11.89 2.97
C HIS A 8 -20.34 12.92 4.00
N LEU A 9 -20.86 12.47 5.15
CA LEU A 9 -21.27 13.37 6.23
C LEU A 9 -20.08 14.13 6.84
N MET A 10 -18.89 13.51 6.87
CA MET A 10 -17.65 14.15 7.28
C MET A 10 -17.09 15.14 6.24
N GLY A 11 -17.58 15.11 5.00
CA GLY A 11 -17.09 15.92 3.89
C GLY A 11 -15.81 15.39 3.23
N VAL A 12 -15.53 14.09 3.40
CA VAL A 12 -14.41 13.40 2.77
C VAL A 12 -14.84 12.92 1.38
N PRO A 13 -14.08 13.21 0.30
CA PRO A 13 -14.38 12.70 -1.03
C PRO A 13 -14.23 11.18 -1.06
N VAL A 14 -15.23 10.51 -1.63
CA VAL A 14 -15.26 9.05 -1.80
C VAL A 14 -15.45 8.75 -3.26
N LEU A 15 -14.71 7.76 -3.75
CA LEU A 15 -14.72 7.31 -5.12
C LEU A 15 -15.02 5.82 -5.14
N THR A 16 -15.81 5.38 -6.11
CA THR A 16 -16.03 3.97 -6.37
C THR A 16 -15.16 3.58 -7.54
N ALA A 17 -14.17 2.73 -7.30
CA ALA A 17 -13.36 2.14 -8.36
C ALA A 17 -14.22 1.14 -9.16
N PRO A 18 -13.97 0.96 -10.47
CA PRO A 18 -14.69 -0.02 -11.28
C PRO A 18 -14.33 -1.46 -10.89
N CYS A 19 -13.08 -1.69 -10.50
CA CYS A 19 -12.55 -2.98 -10.06
C CYS A 19 -11.70 -2.78 -8.81
N GLU A 20 -10.37 -2.79 -8.94
CA GLU A 20 -9.45 -2.69 -7.81
C GLU A 20 -9.27 -1.25 -7.29
N ALA A 21 -9.46 -1.07 -5.98
CA ALA A 21 -9.27 0.22 -5.35
C ALA A 21 -7.80 0.68 -5.40
N GLU A 22 -6.85 -0.26 -5.33
CA GLU A 22 -5.42 0.02 -5.38
C GLU A 22 -4.97 0.46 -6.76
N ALA A 23 -5.52 -0.16 -7.80
CA ALA A 23 -5.30 0.25 -9.18
C ALA A 23 -5.80 1.69 -9.40
N GLN A 24 -7.02 2.00 -8.95
CA GLN A 24 -7.58 3.35 -9.04
C GLN A 24 -6.74 4.37 -8.26
N ALA A 25 -6.33 4.06 -7.03
CA ALA A 25 -5.51 4.96 -6.23
C ALA A 25 -4.12 5.18 -6.85
N SER A 26 -3.50 4.12 -7.37
CA SER A 26 -2.21 4.18 -8.07
C SER A 26 -2.30 5.03 -9.33
N HIS A 27 -3.40 4.93 -10.08
CA HIS A 27 -3.67 5.75 -11.25
C HIS A 27 -3.79 7.23 -10.90
N LEU A 28 -4.56 7.57 -9.87
CA LEU A 28 -4.67 8.96 -9.39
C LEU A 28 -3.32 9.53 -8.92
N ALA A 29 -2.47 8.70 -8.31
CA ALA A 29 -1.12 9.09 -7.90
C ALA A 29 -0.20 9.34 -9.10
N LYS A 30 -0.28 8.51 -10.15
CA LYS A 30 0.45 8.72 -11.41
C LYS A 30 0.03 10.00 -12.12
N LEU A 31 -1.26 10.32 -12.12
CA LEU A 31 -1.79 11.58 -12.67
C LEU A 31 -1.44 12.81 -11.83
N GLY A 32 -0.81 12.63 -10.66
CA GLY A 32 -0.47 13.73 -9.75
C GLY A 32 -1.67 14.35 -9.03
N LYS A 33 -2.87 13.73 -9.12
CA LYS A 33 -4.07 14.18 -8.39
C LYS A 33 -3.96 13.91 -6.90
N VAL A 34 -3.20 12.89 -6.50
CA VAL A 34 -2.87 12.58 -5.10
C VAL A 34 -1.37 12.33 -4.95
N TYR A 35 -0.85 12.48 -3.73
CA TYR A 35 0.59 12.31 -3.46
C TYR A 35 1.05 10.84 -3.47
N ALA A 36 0.24 9.94 -2.93
CA ALA A 36 0.60 8.54 -2.71
C ALA A 36 -0.64 7.64 -2.59
N THR A 37 -0.46 6.35 -2.85
CA THR A 37 -1.44 5.31 -2.52
C THR A 37 -1.21 4.87 -1.07
N ALA A 38 -2.25 4.92 -0.23
CA ALA A 38 -2.18 4.50 1.16
C ALA A 38 -2.94 3.17 1.34
N THR A 39 -2.21 2.07 1.45
CA THR A 39 -2.75 0.72 1.64
C THR A 39 -1.75 -0.13 2.41
N GLU A 40 -2.21 -1.22 3.04
CA GLU A 40 -1.32 -2.23 3.61
C GLU A 40 -0.90 -3.28 2.61
N ASP A 41 -1.64 -3.41 1.50
CA ASP A 41 -1.28 -4.32 0.43
C ASP A 41 -0.07 -3.81 -0.34
N MET A 42 0.73 -4.74 -0.84
CA MET A 42 1.90 -4.43 -1.66
C MET A 42 1.58 -4.43 -3.15
N ASP A 43 0.41 -4.97 -3.54
CA ASP A 43 -0.02 -5.04 -4.94
C ASP A 43 -0.22 -3.67 -5.56
N ALA A 44 -0.46 -2.61 -4.78
CA ALA A 44 -0.34 -1.23 -5.25
C ALA A 44 0.97 -0.92 -6.03
N LEU A 45 2.09 -1.60 -5.72
CA LEU A 45 3.34 -1.46 -6.46
C LEU A 45 3.32 -2.12 -7.84
N THR A 46 2.58 -3.22 -8.04
CA THR A 46 2.45 -3.86 -9.36
C THR A 46 1.66 -2.97 -10.31
N PHE A 47 0.69 -2.21 -9.78
CA PHE A 47 0.02 -1.10 -10.46
C PHE A 47 0.92 0.14 -10.64
N ARG A 48 2.21 0.07 -10.29
CA ARG A 48 3.22 1.12 -10.45
C ARG A 48 2.87 2.43 -9.73
N THR A 49 2.30 2.36 -8.53
CA THR A 49 2.09 3.57 -7.72
C THR A 49 3.43 4.29 -7.46
N PRO A 50 3.57 5.60 -7.70
CA PRO A 50 4.84 6.29 -7.48
C PRO A 50 5.34 6.21 -6.03
N VAL A 51 4.41 6.31 -5.08
CA VAL A 51 4.68 6.24 -3.64
C VAL A 51 3.59 5.41 -2.97
N LEU A 52 4.00 4.32 -2.33
CA LEU A 52 3.16 3.51 -1.46
C LEU A 52 3.39 3.91 0.00
N VAL A 53 2.32 4.20 0.73
CA VAL A 53 2.35 4.50 2.17
C VAL A 53 1.63 3.41 2.94
N ARG A 54 2.35 2.79 3.87
CA ARG A 54 1.82 1.76 4.78
C ARG A 54 1.83 2.24 6.22
N LYS A 55 1.03 1.58 7.04
CA LYS A 55 0.82 1.85 8.46
C LYS A 55 0.20 3.21 8.77
N MET A 56 -0.63 3.70 7.86
CA MET A 56 -1.32 4.99 8.04
C MET A 56 -2.54 4.86 8.97
N THR A 57 -3.25 3.74 8.93
CA THR A 57 -4.54 3.55 9.62
C THR A 57 -4.42 2.99 11.04
N PHE A 58 -3.25 2.47 11.44
CA PHE A 58 -3.02 1.81 12.74
C PHE A 58 -2.75 2.73 13.94
N ALA A 59 -3.07 4.03 13.82
CA ALA A 59 -2.67 5.05 14.78
C ALA A 59 -3.12 4.84 16.25
N ASN A 60 -4.06 3.91 16.53
CA ASN A 60 -4.64 3.71 17.86
C ASN A 60 -4.21 2.44 18.60
N SER A 61 -3.41 1.55 18.01
CA SER A 61 -3.13 0.22 18.60
C SER A 61 -1.84 0.16 19.42
N GLY A 62 -1.64 1.07 20.40
CA GLY A 62 -0.58 1.01 21.45
C GLY A 62 0.90 1.02 20.99
N SER A 63 1.14 0.72 19.73
CA SER A 63 2.39 0.67 19.00
C SER A 63 2.44 1.95 18.18
N LYS A 64 3.44 2.79 18.44
CA LYS A 64 3.76 3.94 17.58
C LYS A 64 4.38 3.42 16.29
N SER A 65 3.60 2.71 15.48
CA SER A 65 4.08 2.16 14.23
C SER A 65 4.47 3.32 13.32
N ILE A 66 5.76 3.37 12.96
CA ILE A 66 6.27 4.41 12.07
C ILE A 66 5.62 4.19 10.70
N ILE A 67 5.01 5.25 10.15
CA ILE A 67 4.49 5.26 8.79
C ILE A 67 5.62 4.87 7.84
N GLN A 68 5.39 3.85 7.02
CA GLN A 68 6.38 3.35 6.07
C GLN A 68 6.04 3.91 4.69
N SER A 69 7.06 4.36 3.96
CA SER A 69 6.90 4.86 2.59
C SER A 69 7.86 4.16 1.66
N MET A 70 7.37 3.64 0.54
CA MET A 70 8.16 3.03 -0.52
C MET A 70 7.98 3.82 -1.81
N ASN A 71 9.11 4.14 -2.45
CA ASN A 71 9.10 4.79 -3.75
C ASN A 71 9.33 3.73 -4.82
N TYR A 72 8.42 3.65 -5.78
CA TYR A 72 8.44 2.59 -6.79
C TYR A 72 9.69 2.66 -7.68
N ALA A 73 10.04 3.84 -8.18
CA ALA A 73 11.22 4.01 -9.03
C ALA A 73 12.50 3.53 -8.33
N LYS A 74 12.69 3.89 -7.05
CA LYS A 74 13.84 3.42 -6.26
C LYS A 74 13.81 1.91 -5.99
N ALA A 75 12.63 1.32 -5.84
CA ALA A 75 12.49 -0.11 -5.63
C ALA A 75 12.86 -0.90 -6.89
N VAL A 76 12.34 -0.49 -8.04
CA VAL A 76 12.65 -1.10 -9.35
C VAL A 76 14.14 -0.92 -9.69
N GLU A 77 14.69 0.28 -9.50
CA GLU A 77 16.13 0.56 -9.67
C GLU A 77 16.99 -0.31 -8.75
N GLY A 78 16.66 -0.38 -7.46
CA GLY A 78 17.40 -1.18 -6.47
C GLY A 78 17.34 -2.68 -6.75
N LEU A 79 16.27 -3.17 -7.37
CA LEU A 79 16.15 -4.55 -7.83
C LEU A 79 16.87 -4.78 -9.15
N GLY A 80 17.12 -3.75 -9.96
CA GLY A 80 17.76 -3.86 -11.27
C GLY A 80 16.91 -4.63 -12.27
N VAL A 81 15.60 -4.36 -12.27
CA VAL A 81 14.60 -4.96 -13.17
C VAL A 81 13.85 -3.85 -13.91
N THR A 82 13.18 -4.17 -15.00
CA THR A 82 12.25 -3.24 -15.68
C THR A 82 10.86 -3.30 -15.04
N ASP A 83 9.99 -2.34 -15.35
CA ASP A 83 8.60 -2.33 -14.83
C ASP A 83 7.84 -3.62 -15.18
N ASP A 84 8.04 -4.13 -16.40
CA ASP A 84 7.40 -5.36 -16.86
C ASP A 84 7.97 -6.59 -16.15
N GLN A 85 9.28 -6.63 -15.93
CA GLN A 85 9.94 -7.67 -15.14
C GLN A 85 9.52 -7.63 -13.68
N PHE A 86 9.24 -6.44 -13.14
CA PHE A 86 8.76 -6.29 -11.78
C PHE A 86 7.37 -6.90 -11.60
N VAL A 87 6.46 -6.70 -12.55
CA VAL A 87 5.14 -7.36 -12.54
C VAL A 87 5.29 -8.88 -12.62
N ASP A 88 6.12 -9.38 -13.53
CA ASP A 88 6.40 -10.82 -13.64
C ASP A 88 7.03 -11.40 -12.37
N LEU A 89 7.92 -10.64 -11.74
CA LEU A 89 8.51 -11.01 -10.46
C LEU A 89 7.42 -11.13 -9.39
N CYS A 90 6.50 -10.17 -9.27
CA CYS A 90 5.41 -10.21 -8.30
C CYS A 90 4.47 -11.41 -8.54
N ILE A 91 4.14 -11.71 -9.80
CA ILE A 91 3.36 -12.90 -10.15
C ILE A 91 4.07 -14.19 -9.68
N LEU A 92 5.39 -14.30 -9.90
CA LEU A 92 6.18 -15.45 -9.44
C LEU A 92 6.30 -15.54 -7.91
N LEU A 93 6.28 -14.42 -7.20
CA LEU A 93 6.29 -14.36 -5.74
C LEU A 93 4.95 -14.82 -5.13
N GLY A 94 3.89 -14.81 -5.93
CA GLY A 94 2.51 -15.06 -5.54
C GLY A 94 1.72 -13.75 -5.52
N CYS A 95 0.61 -13.74 -6.24
CA CYS A 95 -0.41 -12.69 -6.23
C CYS A 95 -1.79 -13.34 -6.08
N ASP A 96 -2.82 -12.55 -5.79
CA ASP A 96 -4.16 -13.08 -5.53
C ASP A 96 -4.88 -13.60 -6.78
N TYR A 97 -4.36 -13.31 -7.98
CA TYR A 97 -4.99 -13.66 -9.26
C TYR A 97 -4.56 -15.01 -9.83
N CYS A 98 -3.47 -15.60 -9.34
CA CYS A 98 -3.01 -16.90 -9.84
C CYS A 98 -2.10 -17.66 -8.86
N ASP A 99 -2.08 -18.99 -8.99
CA ASP A 99 -1.18 -19.85 -8.24
C ASP A 99 0.30 -19.53 -8.49
N SER A 100 1.15 -19.74 -7.49
CA SER A 100 2.62 -19.60 -7.64
C SER A 100 3.29 -20.93 -7.99
N ILE A 101 4.50 -20.87 -8.56
CA ILE A 101 5.28 -22.07 -8.86
C ILE A 101 5.88 -22.64 -7.56
N ARG A 102 5.51 -23.88 -7.22
CA ARG A 102 6.03 -24.55 -6.02
C ARG A 102 7.54 -24.71 -6.09
N GLY A 103 8.23 -24.22 -5.07
CA GLY A 103 9.70 -24.25 -4.97
C GLY A 103 10.39 -23.00 -5.51
N VAL A 104 9.65 -22.04 -6.08
CA VAL A 104 10.16 -20.73 -6.46
C VAL A 104 9.87 -19.74 -5.34
N GLY A 105 10.90 -19.40 -4.56
CA GLY A 105 10.84 -18.35 -3.53
C GLY A 105 11.48 -17.04 -4.01
N PRO A 106 11.53 -15.99 -3.17
CA PRO A 106 11.89 -14.64 -3.61
C PRO A 106 13.26 -14.49 -4.25
N LYS A 107 14.28 -15.13 -3.68
CA LYS A 107 15.64 -15.10 -4.24
C LYS A 107 15.71 -15.81 -5.59
N THR A 108 15.02 -16.94 -5.72
CA THR A 108 14.97 -17.74 -6.94
C THR A 108 14.21 -17.01 -8.03
N ALA A 109 13.04 -16.44 -7.71
CA ALA A 109 12.22 -15.67 -8.64
C ALA A 109 13.01 -14.49 -9.23
N LEU A 110 13.69 -13.70 -8.38
CA LEU A 110 14.51 -12.57 -8.83
C LEU A 110 15.67 -13.03 -9.72
N LYS A 111 16.33 -14.14 -9.38
CA LYS A 111 17.39 -14.71 -10.21
C LYS A 111 16.86 -15.11 -11.59
N LEU A 112 15.76 -15.87 -11.62
CA LEU A 112 15.13 -16.34 -12.85
C LEU A 112 14.68 -15.18 -13.75
N ILE A 113 14.06 -14.15 -13.17
CA ILE A 113 13.66 -12.95 -13.92
C ILE A 113 14.87 -12.19 -14.48
N LYS A 114 15.96 -12.08 -13.72
CA LYS A 114 17.17 -11.43 -14.22
C LYS A 114 17.84 -12.20 -15.35
N GLU A 115 17.83 -13.52 -15.30
CA GLU A 115 18.45 -14.41 -16.30
C GLU A 115 17.58 -14.52 -17.56
N HIS A 116 16.28 -14.79 -17.40
CA HIS A 116 15.38 -15.17 -18.49
C HIS A 116 14.39 -14.08 -18.90
N LYS A 117 14.31 -12.96 -18.16
CA LYS A 117 13.54 -11.73 -18.45
C LYS A 117 12.02 -11.84 -18.39
N THR A 118 11.42 -12.97 -18.71
CA THR A 118 9.96 -13.17 -18.82
C THR A 118 9.54 -14.51 -18.24
N ILE A 119 8.31 -14.61 -17.74
CA ILE A 119 7.74 -15.88 -17.24
C ILE A 119 7.76 -16.97 -18.32
N GLU A 120 7.44 -16.63 -19.56
CA GLU A 120 7.45 -17.52 -20.72
C GLU A 120 8.80 -18.23 -20.88
N ARG A 121 9.89 -17.45 -20.92
CA ARG A 121 11.25 -17.99 -21.02
C ARG A 121 11.67 -18.79 -19.81
N ILE A 122 11.19 -18.41 -18.62
CA ILE A 122 11.43 -19.20 -17.40
C ILE A 122 10.78 -20.58 -17.57
N LEU A 123 9.52 -20.63 -18.01
CA LEU A 123 8.77 -21.87 -18.17
C LEU A 123 9.38 -22.84 -19.21
N GLU A 124 10.07 -22.32 -20.23
CA GLU A 124 10.81 -23.13 -21.21
C GLU A 124 12.03 -23.84 -20.61
N VAL A 125 12.77 -23.17 -19.71
CA VAL A 125 14.05 -23.65 -19.16
C VAL A 125 13.89 -24.35 -17.80
N LEU A 126 12.76 -24.14 -17.12
CA LEU A 126 12.55 -24.61 -15.77
C LEU A 126 12.48 -26.15 -15.68
N ASP A 127 13.26 -26.72 -14.78
CA ASP A 127 13.20 -28.14 -14.45
C ASP A 127 11.88 -28.50 -13.75
N ARG A 128 10.98 -29.15 -14.50
CA ARG A 128 9.63 -29.55 -14.05
C ARG A 128 9.65 -30.66 -12.99
N LYS A 129 10.76 -31.38 -12.80
CA LYS A 129 10.88 -32.38 -11.72
C LYS A 129 11.16 -31.70 -10.39
N LYS A 130 11.95 -30.63 -10.43
CA LYS A 130 12.33 -29.85 -9.25
C LYS A 130 11.28 -28.81 -8.86
N TYR A 131 10.67 -28.15 -9.84
CA TYR A 131 9.70 -27.07 -9.64
C TYR A 131 8.31 -27.52 -10.06
N GLY A 132 7.36 -27.48 -9.12
CA GLY A 132 5.97 -27.85 -9.38
C GLY A 132 5.24 -26.69 -10.03
N VAL A 133 5.18 -26.68 -11.36
CA VAL A 133 4.43 -25.67 -12.12
C VAL A 133 2.96 -26.07 -12.19
N PRO A 134 2.02 -25.19 -11.81
CA PRO A 134 0.59 -25.45 -11.95
C PRO A 134 0.19 -25.69 -13.41
N ASP A 135 -0.77 -26.58 -13.65
CA ASP A 135 -1.24 -26.84 -15.01
C ASP A 135 -1.77 -25.58 -15.66
N SER A 136 -2.46 -24.70 -14.90
CA SER A 136 -2.99 -23.40 -15.31
C SER A 136 -1.97 -22.44 -15.95
N TRP A 137 -0.67 -22.68 -15.76
CA TRP A 137 0.42 -21.90 -16.35
C TRP A 137 0.89 -22.42 -17.71
N VAL A 138 0.54 -23.66 -18.07
CA VAL A 138 0.93 -24.25 -19.36
C VAL A 138 -0.10 -23.86 -20.42
N PRO A 139 0.33 -23.25 -21.57
CA PRO A 139 -0.55 -22.97 -22.69
C PRO A 139 -1.33 -24.21 -23.12
N GLN A 140 -2.61 -24.06 -23.42
CA GLN A 140 -3.47 -25.20 -23.75
C GLN A 140 -2.97 -25.98 -24.96
N GLU A 141 -2.44 -25.32 -25.99
CA GLU A 141 -1.81 -26.01 -27.13
C GLU A 141 -0.69 -26.97 -26.69
N ALA A 142 0.12 -26.60 -25.70
CA ALA A 142 1.18 -27.45 -25.18
C ALA A 142 0.63 -28.60 -24.33
N ARG A 143 -0.54 -28.41 -23.68
CA ARG A 143 -1.27 -29.51 -23.01
C ARG A 143 -1.86 -30.48 -24.03
N LYS A 144 -2.49 -29.96 -25.10
CA LYS A 144 -3.03 -30.75 -26.22
C LYS A 144 -1.94 -31.55 -26.91
N ARG A 145 -0.81 -30.93 -27.26
CA ARG A 145 0.36 -31.66 -27.82
C ARG A 145 0.85 -32.77 -26.90
N ARG A 146 0.99 -32.51 -25.60
CA ARG A 146 1.38 -33.55 -24.62
C ARG A 146 0.35 -34.65 -24.45
N LYS A 147 -0.95 -34.34 -24.58
CA LYS A 147 -2.02 -35.33 -24.53
C LYS A 147 -2.00 -36.21 -25.79
N LEU A 148 -1.89 -35.59 -26.96
CA LEU A 148 -1.76 -36.28 -28.24
C LEU A 148 -0.48 -37.11 -28.33
N GLU A 149 0.66 -36.62 -27.83
CA GLU A 149 1.92 -37.38 -27.75
C GLU A 149 1.79 -38.60 -26.83
N LYS A 150 1.13 -38.46 -25.67
CA LYS A 150 0.86 -39.59 -24.77
C LYS A 150 -0.12 -40.58 -25.37
N GLU A 151 -1.20 -40.12 -26.00
CA GLU A 151 -2.16 -40.97 -26.69
C GLU A 151 -1.48 -41.72 -27.86
N ALA A 152 -0.55 -41.09 -28.57
CA ALA A 152 0.26 -41.73 -29.60
C ALA A 152 1.24 -42.77 -29.02
N GLU A 153 1.92 -42.46 -27.91
CA GLU A 153 2.80 -43.40 -27.21
C GLU A 153 2.01 -44.60 -26.65
N GLU A 154 0.83 -44.38 -26.07
CA GLU A 154 -0.07 -45.43 -25.58
C GLU A 154 -0.64 -46.28 -26.73
N ALA A 155 -0.96 -45.66 -27.87
CA ALA A 155 -1.39 -46.37 -29.08
C ALA A 155 -0.27 -47.25 -29.65
N GLU A 156 0.97 -46.73 -29.78
CA GLU A 156 2.14 -47.52 -30.22
C GLU A 156 2.49 -48.66 -29.25
N GLN A 157 2.16 -48.49 -27.96
CA GLN A 157 2.38 -49.50 -26.93
C GLN A 157 1.28 -50.57 -26.88
N SER A 158 0.11 -50.29 -27.47
CA SER A 158 -1.02 -51.23 -27.60
C SER A 158 -0.95 -52.14 -28.85
N ASP A 159 -0.09 -51.85 -29.83
CA ASP A 159 0.13 -52.67 -31.04
C ASP A 159 0.93 -53.98 -30.80
N LYS A 160 0.89 -54.55 -29.59
CA LYS A 160 1.57 -55.81 -29.25
C LYS A 160 0.72 -56.90 -28.58
N GLU A 161 -0.59 -56.73 -28.45
CA GLU A 161 -1.48 -57.85 -28.08
C GLU A 161 -2.78 -57.78 -28.89
N ASP A 162 -2.85 -58.68 -29.88
CA ASP A 162 -3.96 -59.27 -30.64
C ASP A 162 -5.34 -58.58 -30.82
N GLU A 163 -5.83 -58.79 -32.06
CA GLU A 163 -7.17 -58.52 -32.60
C GLU A 163 -8.34 -58.76 -31.63
N GLU A 164 -9.23 -57.76 -31.49
CA GLU A 164 -10.65 -57.80 -31.91
C GLU A 164 -11.42 -56.58 -31.37
N GLY A 165 -12.20 -55.92 -32.25
CA GLY A 165 -13.30 -55.03 -31.85
C GLY A 165 -13.07 -53.53 -32.00
N ALA A 166 -13.02 -53.04 -33.24
CA ALA A 166 -13.09 -51.60 -33.52
C ALA A 166 -14.47 -51.03 -33.14
N GLN A 167 -14.52 -50.27 -32.05
CA GLN A 167 -15.63 -49.37 -31.74
C GLN A 167 -15.10 -47.93 -31.81
N LYS A 168 -15.33 -47.27 -32.95
CA LYS A 168 -15.12 -45.83 -33.10
C LYS A 168 -16.09 -45.11 -32.16
N SER A 169 -15.58 -44.57 -31.05
CA SER A 169 -16.30 -43.55 -30.30
C SER A 169 -16.12 -42.22 -31.02
N ASP A 170 -17.25 -41.62 -31.39
CA ASP A 170 -17.36 -40.30 -31.98
C ASP A 170 -16.55 -39.27 -31.17
N ALA A 171 -15.57 -38.65 -31.82
CA ALA A 171 -14.90 -37.49 -31.30
C ALA A 171 -15.83 -36.29 -31.48
N ASP A 172 -16.52 -35.91 -30.42
CA ASP A 172 -17.18 -34.61 -30.34
C ASP A 172 -16.12 -33.52 -30.51
N ASP A 173 -16.11 -32.90 -31.69
CA ASP A 173 -15.44 -31.62 -31.98
C ASP A 173 -16.15 -30.51 -31.17
N GLU A 174 -15.90 -30.47 -29.86
CA GLU A 174 -16.12 -29.24 -29.09
C GLU A 174 -14.98 -28.29 -29.47
N GLU A 175 -15.33 -27.14 -30.06
CA GLU A 175 -14.41 -26.00 -30.22
C GLU A 175 -13.91 -25.58 -28.82
N GLU A 176 -12.87 -26.24 -28.33
CA GLU A 176 -12.23 -25.91 -27.07
C GLU A 176 -11.63 -24.51 -27.19
N GLU A 177 -12.36 -23.54 -26.65
CA GLU A 177 -11.99 -22.14 -26.54
C GLU A 177 -10.54 -22.04 -26.04
N GLU A 178 -9.70 -21.28 -26.76
CA GLU A 178 -8.26 -21.21 -26.53
C GLU A 178 -7.99 -20.53 -25.17
N VAL A 179 -7.89 -21.32 -24.09
CA VAL A 179 -7.76 -20.75 -22.73
C VAL A 179 -6.34 -20.24 -22.51
N GLU A 180 -6.21 -18.93 -22.48
CA GLU A 180 -4.96 -18.22 -22.17
C GLU A 180 -4.46 -18.58 -20.75
N PRO A 181 -3.15 -18.84 -20.56
CA PRO A 181 -2.58 -19.12 -19.23
C PRO A 181 -2.93 -18.07 -18.19
N ILE A 182 -3.24 -18.52 -16.97
CA ILE A 182 -3.76 -17.65 -15.91
C ILE A 182 -2.78 -16.54 -15.50
N TYR A 183 -1.47 -16.79 -15.57
CA TYR A 183 -0.45 -15.78 -15.25
C TYR A 183 -0.43 -14.64 -16.29
N ILE A 184 -0.82 -14.92 -17.54
CA ILE A 184 -0.91 -13.88 -18.58
C ILE A 184 -2.15 -13.01 -18.32
N GLN A 185 -3.25 -13.61 -17.87
CA GLN A 185 -4.43 -12.87 -17.43
C GLN A 185 -4.11 -11.97 -16.23
N ALA A 186 -3.40 -12.48 -15.22
CA ALA A 186 -2.93 -11.71 -14.08
C ALA A 186 -2.01 -10.55 -14.51
N ARG A 187 -1.06 -10.80 -15.43
CA ARG A 187 -0.20 -9.75 -16.00
C ARG A 187 -1.02 -8.70 -16.74
N ARG A 188 -2.03 -9.10 -17.52
CA ARG A 188 -2.94 -8.18 -18.22
C ARG A 188 -3.71 -7.32 -17.23
N LEU A 189 -4.20 -7.88 -16.14
CA LEU A 189 -4.89 -7.14 -15.08
C LEU A 189 -3.97 -6.05 -14.48
N PHE A 190 -2.72 -6.39 -14.14
CA PHE A 190 -1.79 -5.39 -13.60
C PHE A 190 -1.37 -4.31 -14.60
N LYS A 191 -1.34 -4.61 -15.90
CA LYS A 191 -0.95 -3.65 -16.95
C LYS A 191 -2.11 -2.79 -17.45
N ASN A 192 -3.28 -3.41 -17.65
CA ASN A 192 -4.46 -2.84 -18.29
C ASN A 192 -5.67 -2.88 -17.33
N HIS A 193 -5.48 -2.32 -16.14
CA HIS A 193 -6.54 -2.26 -15.13
C HIS A 193 -7.59 -1.19 -15.48
N GLU A 194 -8.86 -1.51 -15.24
CA GLU A 194 -9.95 -0.54 -15.40
C GLU A 194 -9.89 0.54 -14.32
N VAL A 195 -9.88 1.81 -14.75
CA VAL A 195 -9.82 2.97 -13.86
C VAL A 195 -10.61 4.14 -14.45
N VAL A 196 -11.00 5.05 -13.57
CA VAL A 196 -11.66 6.31 -13.92
C VAL A 196 -10.62 7.44 -13.95
N ASP A 197 -10.51 8.13 -15.08
CA ASP A 197 -9.55 9.22 -15.30
C ASP A 197 -10.01 10.54 -14.68
N ASP A 198 -11.22 10.98 -15.05
CA ASP A 198 -11.71 12.32 -14.73
C ASP A 198 -12.46 12.35 -13.40
N VAL A 199 -11.66 12.28 -12.34
CA VAL A 199 -12.15 12.39 -10.97
C VAL A 199 -11.86 13.76 -10.38
N ASP A 200 -12.88 14.38 -9.81
CA ASP A 200 -12.80 15.63 -9.04
C ASP A 200 -12.77 15.33 -7.53
N ILE A 201 -11.63 15.60 -6.89
CA ILE A 201 -11.40 15.32 -5.46
C ILE A 201 -11.55 16.62 -4.68
N LYS A 202 -12.75 16.85 -4.13
CA LYS A 202 -13.06 18.04 -3.33
C LYS A 202 -13.49 17.67 -1.91
N TRP A 203 -12.78 18.21 -0.93
CA TRP A 203 -13.22 18.19 0.47
C TRP A 203 -14.33 19.22 0.68
N THR A 204 -15.42 18.79 1.30
CA THR A 204 -16.55 19.67 1.65
C THR A 204 -16.61 19.88 3.16
N ALA A 205 -17.44 20.82 3.59
CA ALA A 205 -17.68 21.01 5.02
C ALA A 205 -18.40 19.78 5.61
N CYS A 206 -18.00 19.40 6.83
CA CYS A 206 -18.70 18.39 7.63
C CYS A 206 -20.14 18.84 7.94
N GLN A 207 -21.09 17.91 7.93
CA GLN A 207 -22.51 18.10 8.26
C GLN A 207 -22.79 17.67 9.71
N PRO A 208 -22.66 18.56 10.71
CA PRO A 208 -22.57 18.16 12.11
C PRO A 208 -23.90 17.60 12.66
N GLU A 209 -25.06 18.14 12.26
CA GLU A 209 -26.37 17.68 12.72
C GLU A 209 -26.67 16.27 12.20
N ALA A 210 -26.50 16.07 10.89
CA ALA A 210 -26.73 14.78 10.24
C ALA A 210 -25.73 13.72 10.71
N LEU A 211 -24.46 14.10 10.93
CA LEU A 211 -23.43 13.20 11.46
C LEU A 211 -23.71 12.80 12.92
N THR A 212 -24.20 13.74 13.74
CA THR A 212 -24.57 13.44 15.13
C THR A 212 -25.75 12.49 15.18
N LYS A 213 -26.81 12.75 14.40
CA LYS A 213 -27.96 11.85 14.28
C LYS A 213 -27.53 10.45 13.86
N PHE A 214 -26.72 10.35 12.80
CA PHE A 214 -26.26 9.05 12.30
C PHE A 214 -25.40 8.28 13.32
N LEU A 215 -24.45 8.94 13.99
CA LEU A 215 -23.57 8.25 14.92
C LEU A 215 -24.23 7.97 16.28
N VAL A 216 -25.03 8.88 16.80
CA VAL A 216 -25.62 8.76 18.15
C VAL A 216 -26.92 7.98 18.10
N ASP A 217 -27.85 8.38 17.23
CA ASP A 217 -29.20 7.83 17.21
C ASP A 217 -29.24 6.48 16.48
N ASP A 218 -28.66 6.41 15.28
CA ASP A 218 -28.70 5.19 14.47
C ASP A 218 -27.66 4.15 14.92
N MET A 219 -26.47 4.59 15.34
CA MET A 219 -25.31 3.73 15.62
C MET A 219 -24.95 3.61 17.11
N GLY A 220 -25.61 4.36 18.01
CA GLY A 220 -25.46 4.22 19.46
C GLY A 220 -24.13 4.73 20.06
N PHE A 221 -23.39 5.59 19.35
CA PHE A 221 -22.15 6.18 19.87
C PHE A 221 -22.43 7.27 20.93
N SER A 222 -21.46 7.46 21.85
CA SER A 222 -21.53 8.52 22.87
C SER A 222 -21.59 9.93 22.25
N ALA A 223 -22.66 10.67 22.53
CA ALA A 223 -22.89 12.03 22.04
C ALA A 223 -21.74 12.99 22.39
N GLU A 224 -21.20 12.92 23.61
CA GLU A 224 -20.07 13.75 24.04
C GLU A 224 -18.80 13.49 23.20
N ARG A 225 -18.52 12.21 22.91
CA ARG A 225 -17.36 11.82 22.09
C ARG A 225 -17.53 12.26 20.64
N VAL A 226 -18.73 12.08 20.09
CA VAL A 226 -19.07 12.47 18.71
C VAL A 226 -18.92 13.99 18.56
N LYS A 227 -19.54 14.78 19.44
CA LYS A 227 -19.44 16.24 19.42
C LYS A 227 -17.99 16.74 19.46
N THR A 228 -17.19 16.20 20.38
CA THR A 228 -15.76 16.56 20.52
C THR A 228 -14.97 16.26 19.24
N ASN A 229 -15.25 15.16 18.56
CA ASN A 229 -14.57 14.79 17.32
C ASN A 229 -15.04 15.61 16.12
N ILE A 230 -16.32 15.97 16.04
CA ILE A 230 -16.86 16.88 15.03
C ILE A 230 -16.20 18.26 15.13
N GLU A 231 -16.04 18.81 16.35
CA GLU A 231 -15.36 20.09 16.56
C GLU A 231 -13.90 20.05 16.09
N LYS A 232 -13.19 18.95 16.34
CA LYS A 232 -11.82 18.74 15.83
C LYS A 232 -11.78 18.70 14.31
N LEU A 233 -12.71 17.99 13.68
CA LEU A 233 -12.82 17.87 12.23
C LEU A 233 -13.08 19.23 11.58
N GLN A 234 -14.03 20.01 12.11
CA GLN A 234 -14.33 21.36 11.62
C GLN A 234 -13.13 22.31 11.77
N LYS A 235 -12.41 22.22 12.89
CA LYS A 235 -11.20 23.02 13.12
C LYS A 235 -10.08 22.64 12.13
N ALA A 236 -9.90 21.35 11.85
CA ALA A 236 -8.94 20.88 10.85
C ALA A 236 -9.30 21.39 9.45
N PHE A 237 -10.55 21.24 9.03
CA PHE A 237 -11.02 21.74 7.73
C PHE A 237 -10.78 23.24 7.56
N LYS A 238 -11.10 24.06 8.57
CA LYS A 238 -10.84 25.51 8.57
C LYS A 238 -9.34 25.85 8.51
N ALA A 239 -8.47 25.00 9.05
CA ALA A 239 -7.03 25.19 8.98
C ALA A 239 -6.49 24.90 7.57
N THR A 240 -7.01 23.86 6.92
CA THR A 240 -6.65 23.48 5.54
C THR A 240 -7.19 24.47 4.50
N ALA A 241 -8.34 25.10 4.77
CA ALA A 241 -8.94 26.12 3.88
C ALA A 241 -8.15 27.45 3.82
N LYS A 242 -7.10 27.63 4.65
CA LYS A 242 -6.23 28.81 4.56
C LYS A 242 -5.16 28.56 3.48
N PRO A 243 -5.15 29.35 2.38
CA PRO A 243 -4.39 29.03 1.18
C PRO A 243 -2.86 29.14 1.29
N GLN A 244 -2.32 29.52 2.46
CA GLN A 244 -0.88 29.75 2.60
C GLN A 244 -0.38 29.28 3.97
N SER A 245 0.15 28.05 4.01
CA SER A 245 1.00 27.61 5.12
C SER A 245 2.38 28.25 4.98
N ARG A 246 2.92 28.78 6.07
CA ARG A 246 4.33 29.25 6.09
C ARG A 246 5.24 28.06 5.86
N MET A 247 6.38 28.28 5.20
CA MET A 247 7.39 27.24 4.98
C MET A 247 7.81 26.52 6.29
N ASP A 248 7.84 27.25 7.41
CA ASP A 248 8.11 26.73 8.76
C ASP A 248 7.09 25.67 9.23
N SER A 249 5.89 25.64 8.65
CA SER A 249 4.86 24.63 8.96
C SER A 249 5.17 23.27 8.31
N PHE A 250 6.03 23.23 7.28
CA PHE A 250 6.47 21.99 6.63
C PHE A 250 7.70 21.38 7.31
N PHE A 251 8.52 22.20 7.95
CA PHE A 251 9.77 21.76 8.57
C PHE A 251 9.67 21.73 10.08
N LYS A 252 9.95 20.57 10.68
CA LYS A 252 10.15 20.50 12.13
C LYS A 252 11.44 21.25 12.49
N VAL A 253 11.30 22.41 13.11
CA VAL A 253 12.44 23.20 13.60
C VAL A 253 13.23 22.36 14.60
N LYS A 254 14.48 22.00 14.26
CA LYS A 254 15.40 21.36 15.20
C LYS A 254 15.75 22.37 16.29
N PRO A 255 15.71 22.01 17.58
CA PRO A 255 16.06 22.93 18.65
C PRO A 255 17.52 23.39 18.48
N ASN A 256 17.74 24.71 18.50
CA ASN A 256 19.08 25.29 18.38
C ASN A 256 19.97 24.76 19.52
N PRO A 257 21.14 24.16 19.24
CA PRO A 257 22.02 23.62 20.28
C PRO A 257 22.51 24.69 21.28
N ASN A 258 22.55 25.96 20.88
CA ASN A 258 22.89 27.08 21.78
C ASN A 258 21.72 27.51 22.69
N SER A 259 20.49 27.06 22.45
CA SER A 259 19.35 27.42 23.30
C SER A 259 19.51 26.90 24.73
N LYS A 260 20.10 25.72 24.91
CA LYS A 260 20.45 25.17 26.24
C LYS A 260 21.50 26.03 26.95
N LYS A 261 22.57 26.43 26.25
CA LYS A 261 23.62 27.32 26.79
C LYS A 261 23.07 28.69 27.16
N ILE A 262 22.18 29.26 26.34
CA ILE A 262 21.53 30.55 26.60
C ILE A 262 20.55 30.45 27.78
N ALA A 263 19.79 29.35 27.89
CA ALA A 263 18.88 29.10 28.99
C ALA A 263 19.61 28.89 30.33
N GLU A 264 20.74 28.16 30.32
CA GLU A 264 21.61 28.02 31.50
C GLU A 264 22.24 29.36 31.89
N LYS A 265 22.75 30.13 30.93
CA LYS A 265 23.34 31.45 31.20
C LYS A 265 22.31 32.42 31.78
N LYS A 266 21.05 32.38 31.29
CA LYS A 266 19.93 33.15 31.87
C LYS A 266 19.55 32.66 33.27
N LYS A 267 19.52 31.35 33.53
CA LYS A 267 19.26 30.79 34.87
C LYS A 267 20.35 31.19 35.88
N LEU A 268 21.63 31.11 35.49
CA LEU A 268 22.77 31.53 36.31
C LEU A 268 22.73 33.04 36.60
N ALA A 269 22.42 33.87 35.60
CA ALA A 269 22.26 35.31 35.79
C ALA A 269 21.11 35.64 36.77
N ALA A 270 19.96 34.97 36.64
CA ALA A 270 18.82 35.16 37.54
C ALA A 270 19.11 34.70 38.98
N GLN A 271 19.87 33.61 39.16
CA GLN A 271 20.30 33.15 40.48
C GLN A 271 21.32 34.11 41.12
N LYS A 272 22.23 34.67 40.31
CA LYS A 272 23.21 35.66 40.79
C LYS A 272 22.52 36.96 41.22
N ALA A 273 21.58 37.47 40.43
CA ALA A 273 20.77 38.63 40.78
C ALA A 273 19.95 38.40 42.07
N LYS A 274 19.37 37.21 42.26
CA LYS A 274 18.66 36.86 43.52
C LYS A 274 19.60 36.81 44.73
N LYS A 275 20.82 36.29 44.58
CA LYS A 275 21.82 36.26 45.66
C LYS A 275 22.32 37.67 46.01
N GLU A 276 22.56 38.52 45.03
CA GLU A 276 22.96 39.92 45.23
C GLU A 276 21.84 40.74 45.92
N ALA A 277 20.58 40.55 45.50
CA ALA A 277 19.43 41.16 46.17
C ALA A 277 19.25 40.69 47.63
N ALA A 278 19.50 39.41 47.92
CA ALA A 278 19.45 38.87 49.28
C ALA A 278 20.61 39.39 50.16
N ALA A 279 21.81 39.57 49.58
CA ALA A 279 22.96 40.14 50.27
C ALA A 279 22.75 41.63 50.60
N ALA A 280 22.14 42.40 49.69
CA ALA A 280 21.77 43.79 49.93
C ALA A 280 20.74 43.93 51.07
N LYS A 281 19.75 43.03 51.16
CA LYS A 281 18.77 43.02 52.27
C LYS A 281 19.42 42.68 53.62
N LYS A 282 20.42 41.79 53.67
CA LYS A 282 21.15 41.48 54.91
C LYS A 282 22.02 42.64 55.42
N LYS A 283 22.62 43.42 54.51
CA LYS A 283 23.41 44.62 54.90
C LYS A 283 22.53 45.74 55.48
N ASN A 284 21.33 45.95 54.93
CA ASN A 284 20.39 46.96 55.46
C ASN A 284 19.69 46.52 56.76
N GLY A 285 19.66 45.23 57.09
CA GLY A 285 19.10 44.73 58.35
C GLY A 285 20.02 44.86 59.57
N PHE A 286 21.33 45.07 59.36
CA PHE A 286 22.33 45.10 60.45
C PHE A 286 22.56 46.50 61.06
N PHE A 287 22.13 47.57 60.39
CA PHE A 287 22.32 48.96 60.88
C PHE A 287 21.09 49.54 61.63
N GLY A 288 20.03 48.76 61.85
CA GLY A 288 18.74 49.25 62.39
C GLY A 288 18.47 49.03 63.88
N LYS A 289 19.37 48.41 64.67
CA LYS A 289 19.15 48.20 66.12
C LYS A 289 20.38 48.60 66.94
N ARG A 290 20.61 49.91 67.05
CA ARG A 290 21.37 50.53 68.16
C ARG A 290 20.97 51.99 68.28
N LYS A 291 19.94 52.27 69.09
CA LYS A 291 19.72 53.50 69.87
C LYS A 291 18.34 53.45 70.52
N ARG A 292 18.28 52.99 71.77
CA ARG A 292 17.96 53.80 72.95
C ARG A 292 18.18 52.93 74.19
#